data_AF-A0A537JXL8-F1
#
_entry.id   AF-A0A537JXL8-F1
#
_cell.length_a   1.000
_cell.length_b   1.000
_cell.length_c   1.000
_cell.angle_alpha   90.00
_cell.angle_beta   90.00
_cell.angle_gamma   90.00
#
_symmetry.space_group_name_H-M   'P 1'
#
loop_
_entity.id
_entity.type
_entity.pdbx_description
1 polymer ?
#
loop_
_entity_poly.entity_id
_entity_poly.type
_entity_poly.pdbx_seq_one_letter_code
_entity_poly.pdbx_strand_id
1 'polypeptide(L)'
;MIKGPGSSLYGAGTGGVLLLKTIRADWQPGLSFDFSAGHWGLNNLNTNLRLGTDAVQNTLNYSQLSSDGYRDNSKIDRKVFTWDLNA
;
A
#
# COMPACT_ATOMS: atom_id res chain seq x y z
N MET A 1 5.84 15.27 -0.81
CA MET A 1 7.28 15.00 -0.63
C MET A 1 7.94 16.30 -0.21
N ILE A 2 8.86 16.27 0.76
CA ILE A 2 9.66 17.41 1.19
C ILE A 2 11.12 17.05 0.92
N LYS A 3 11.90 17.94 0.31
CA LYS A 3 13.32 17.71 -0.02
C LYS A 3 14.19 18.75 0.68
N GLY A 4 15.44 18.40 0.98
CA GLY A 4 16.44 19.35 1.50
C GLY A 4 16.21 19.73 2.96
N PRO A 5 16.83 20.82 3.46
CA PRO A 5 16.92 21.11 4.91
C PRO A 5 15.59 21.11 5.68
N GLY A 6 14.48 21.39 4.99
CA GLY A 6 13.12 21.37 5.55
C GLY A 6 12.62 19.99 5.98
N SER A 7 13.22 18.88 5.53
CA SER A 7 12.89 17.53 6.05
C SER A 7 13.39 17.30 7.48
N SER A 8 14.34 18.11 7.97
CA SER A 8 14.87 17.98 9.34
C SER A 8 13.79 18.13 10.42
N LEU A 9 12.66 18.77 10.10
CA LEU A 9 11.47 18.83 10.96
C LEU A 9 10.92 17.44 11.31
N TYR A 10 11.14 16.45 10.45
CA TYR A 10 10.71 15.07 10.63
C TYR A 10 11.86 14.13 11.06
N GLY A 11 13.04 14.67 11.40
CA GLY A 11 14.19 13.91 11.89
C GLY A 11 15.52 14.35 11.26
N ALA A 12 16.59 14.29 12.05
CA ALA A 12 17.94 14.66 11.62
C ALA A 12 18.49 13.67 10.56
N GLY A 13 19.29 14.17 9.62
CA GLY A 13 19.95 13.35 8.60
C GLY A 13 19.05 12.83 7.48
N THR A 14 17.78 13.24 7.44
CA THR A 14 16.86 12.87 6.37
C THR A 14 17.10 13.81 5.18
N GLY A 15 17.66 13.33 4.07
CA GLY A 15 17.82 14.15 2.84
C GLY A 15 16.49 14.58 2.19
N GLY A 16 15.38 14.01 2.67
CA GLY A 16 14.00 14.32 2.29
C GLY A 16 13.01 13.42 3.04
N VAL A 17 11.72 13.76 2.98
CA VAL A 17 10.62 13.03 3.61
C VAL A 17 9.53 12.69 2.59
N LEU A 18 9.07 11.44 2.63
CA LEU A 18 7.91 10.95 1.90
C LEU A 18 6.79 10.65 2.90
N LEU A 19 5.71 11.41 2.83
CA LEU A 19 4.52 11.17 3.62
C LEU A 19 3.53 10.36 2.77
N LEU A 20 3.38 9.08 3.13
CA LEU A 20 2.38 8.20 2.53
C LEU A 20 1.08 8.38 3.31
N LYS A 21 0.01 8.74 2.60
CA LYS A 21 -1.34 8.80 3.15
C LYS A 21 -2.16 7.75 2.45
N THR A 22 -2.97 7.01 3.19
CA THR A 22 -4.02 6.19 2.61
C THR A 22 -4.93 7.11 1.80
N ILE A 23 -5.04 6.84 0.49
CA ILE A 23 -5.84 7.67 -0.42
C ILE A 23 -7.30 7.53 0.02
N ARG A 24 -7.89 8.64 0.44
CA ARG A 24 -9.33 8.76 0.64
C ARG A 24 -9.92 8.90 -0.76
N ALA A 25 -10.23 7.78 -1.40
CA ALA A 25 -11.22 7.82 -2.48
C ALA A 25 -12.53 8.33 -1.89
N ASP A 26 -13.46 8.80 -2.72
CA ASP A 26 -14.85 8.97 -2.33
C ASP A 26 -15.31 7.66 -1.67
N TRP A 27 -15.28 7.67 -0.34
CA TRP A 27 -15.29 6.44 0.41
C TRP A 27 -16.72 5.92 0.30
N GLN A 28 -16.85 4.76 -0.33
CA GLN A 28 -18.12 4.07 -0.44
C GLN A 28 -17.93 2.63 -0.01
N PRO A 29 -18.88 2.05 0.74
CA PRO A 29 -18.84 0.63 1.06
C PRO A 29 -18.71 -0.20 -0.20
N GLY A 30 -17.85 -1.21 -0.16
CA GLY A 30 -17.61 -2.03 -1.33
C GLY A 30 -16.43 -2.95 -1.20
N LEU A 31 -16.31 -3.84 -2.18
CA LEU A 31 -15.21 -4.79 -2.33
C LEU A 31 -14.53 -4.50 -3.66
N SER A 32 -13.21 -4.41 -3.65
CA SER A 32 -12.38 -4.32 -4.84
C SER A 32 -11.36 -5.43 -4.82
N PHE A 33 -11.08 -5.94 -6.01
CA PHE A 33 -10.18 -7.06 -6.23
C PHE A 33 -9.36 -6.78 -7.47
N ASP A 34 -8.04 -6.82 -7.32
CA ASP A 34 -7.10 -6.55 -8.38
C ASP A 34 -6.11 -7.71 -8.47
N PHE A 35 -6.03 -8.31 -9.65
CA PHE A 35 -5.08 -9.37 -9.94
C PHE A 35 -4.23 -8.97 -11.13
N SER A 36 -2.92 -9.19 -11.02
CA SER A 36 -1.96 -8.94 -12.08
C SER A 36 -0.95 -10.09 -12.13
N ALA A 37 -0.64 -10.53 -13.35
CA ALA A 37 0.37 -11.53 -13.61
C ALA A 37 1.34 -11.01 -14.68
N GLY A 38 2.56 -11.52 -14.68
CA GLY A 38 3.59 -11.08 -15.61
C GLY A 38 4.78 -12.02 -15.72
N HIS A 39 5.80 -11.54 -16.43
CA HIS A 39 7.05 -12.27 -16.63
C HIS A 39 7.77 -12.54 -15.30
N TRP A 40 8.66 -13.54 -15.30
CA TRP A 40 9.42 -13.98 -14.12
C TRP A 40 8.52 -14.49 -12.98
N GLY A 41 7.46 -15.20 -13.35
CA GLY A 41 6.51 -15.77 -12.38
C GLY A 41 5.79 -14.70 -11.54
N LEU A 42 5.71 -13.46 -12.02
CA LEU A 42 5.06 -12.37 -11.29
C LEU A 42 3.57 -12.67 -11.12
N ASN A 43 3.12 -12.70 -9.88
CA ASN A 43 1.74 -12.83 -9.47
C ASN A 43 1.47 -11.82 -8.34
N ASN A 44 0.51 -10.94 -8.52
CA ASN A 44 0.17 -9.92 -7.56
C ASN A 44 -1.35 -9.83 -7.41
N LEU A 45 -1.79 -10.07 -6.19
CA LEU A 45 -3.17 -10.15 -5.77
C LEU A 45 -3.42 -9.08 -4.72
N ASN A 46 -4.43 -8.23 -4.91
CA ASN A 46 -4.83 -7.21 -3.96
C ASN A 46 -6.33 -7.29 -3.75
N THR A 47 -6.74 -7.33 -2.49
CA THR A 47 -8.14 -7.32 -2.07
C THR A 47 -8.33 -6.15 -1.13
N ASN A 48 -9.33 -5.32 -1.41
CA ASN A 48 -9.67 -4.17 -0.60
C ASN A 48 -11.16 -4.20 -0.25
N LEU A 49 -11.46 -4.24 1.05
CA LEU A 49 -12.82 -4.26 1.60
C LEU A 49 -13.06 -2.97 2.37
N ARG A 50 -14.13 -2.26 2.03
CA ARG A 50 -14.56 -0.99 2.63
C ARG A 50 -15.93 -1.18 3.26
N LEU A 51 -16.05 -0.88 4.56
CA LEU A 51 -17.25 -1.10 5.37
C LEU A 51 -17.54 0.11 6.26
N GLY A 52 -18.82 0.43 6.48
CA GLY A 52 -19.24 1.49 7.40
C GLY A 52 -20.13 2.56 6.75
N THR A 53 -20.04 3.79 7.23
CA THR A 53 -20.81 4.96 6.76
C THR A 53 -19.89 6.19 6.70
N ASP A 54 -20.40 7.33 6.24
CA ASP A 54 -19.63 8.59 6.19
C ASP A 54 -19.03 8.99 7.55
N ALA A 55 -19.66 8.58 8.65
CA ALA A 55 -19.21 8.88 10.02
C ALA A 55 -18.16 7.89 10.54
N VAL A 56 -18.15 6.63 10.06
CA VAL A 56 -17.20 5.60 10.50
C VAL A 56 -16.84 4.74 9.31
N GLN A 57 -15.60 4.88 8.86
CA GLN A 57 -15.06 4.25 7.66
C GLN A 57 -14.02 3.20 8.07
N ASN A 58 -14.27 1.95 7.69
CA ASN A 58 -13.33 0.85 7.89
C ASN A 58 -12.80 0.39 6.54
N THR A 59 -11.47 0.29 6.42
CA THR A 59 -10.83 -0.22 5.22
C THR A 59 -9.86 -1.33 5.58
N LEU A 60 -10.05 -2.49 4.96
CA LEU A 60 -9.21 -3.68 5.09
C LEU A 60 -8.53 -3.94 3.75
N ASN A 61 -7.21 -4.11 3.77
CA ASN A 61 -6.39 -4.42 2.60
C ASN A 61 -5.61 -5.69 2.84
N TYR A 62 -5.64 -6.59 1.86
CA TYR A 62 -4.75 -7.74 1.78
C TYR A 62 -4.05 -7.73 0.43
N SER A 63 -2.72 -7.81 0.45
CA SER A 63 -1.88 -7.82 -0.75
C SER A 63 -0.93 -9.01 -0.68
N GLN A 64 -0.84 -9.78 -1.76
CA GLN A 64 0.13 -10.85 -1.94
C GLN A 64 0.85 -10.68 -3.27
N LEU A 65 2.16 -10.52 -3.21
CA LEU A 65 3.05 -10.37 -4.36
C LEU A 65 4.10 -11.48 -4.34
N SER A 66 4.15 -12.27 -5.40
CA SER A 66 5.16 -13.29 -5.65
C SER A 66 5.81 -13.06 -7.01
N SER A 67 7.13 -13.25 -7.11
CA SER A 67 7.85 -13.32 -8.37
C SER A 67 9.17 -14.05 -8.16
N ASP A 68 9.59 -14.85 -9.15
CA ASP A 68 10.91 -15.48 -9.16
C ASP A 68 12.04 -14.47 -9.43
N GLY A 69 11.70 -13.28 -9.93
CA GLY A 69 12.62 -12.19 -10.16
C GLY A 69 13.37 -12.28 -11.49
N TYR A 70 13.80 -11.13 -12.01
CA TYR A 70 14.52 -11.06 -13.28
C TYR A 70 15.98 -11.55 -13.17
N ARG A 71 16.60 -11.40 -12.01
CA ARG A 71 18.01 -11.72 -11.73
C ARG A 71 18.13 -12.87 -10.74
N ASP A 72 19.30 -13.49 -10.72
CA ASP A 72 19.64 -14.44 -9.66
C ASP A 72 19.52 -13.79 -8.27
N ASN A 73 18.99 -14.55 -7.32
CA ASN A 73 18.73 -14.11 -5.94
C ASN A 73 17.80 -12.87 -5.83
N SER A 74 16.85 -12.70 -6.76
CA SER A 74 15.87 -11.60 -6.73
C SER A 74 14.42 -12.04 -6.52
N LYS A 75 14.23 -13.27 -6.04
CA LYS A 75 12.90 -13.81 -5.70
C LYS A 75 12.24 -13.00 -4.59
N ILE A 76 10.94 -12.75 -4.74
CA ILE A 76 10.12 -12.06 -3.76
C ILE A 76 8.86 -12.87 -3.46
N ASP A 77 8.51 -12.97 -2.18
CA ASP A 77 7.19 -13.37 -1.69
C ASP A 77 6.84 -12.42 -0.55
N ARG A 78 5.82 -11.59 -0.77
CA ARG A 78 5.42 -10.53 0.15
C ARG A 78 3.92 -10.60 0.36
N LYS A 79 3.52 -10.68 1.63
CA LYS A 79 2.14 -10.61 2.08
C LYS A 79 1.99 -9.43 3.03
N VAL A 80 1.02 -8.57 2.75
CA VAL A 80 0.74 -7.38 3.56
C VAL A 80 -0.73 -7.37 3.90
N PHE A 81 -1.01 -7.21 5.18
CA PHE A 81 -2.35 -6.92 5.67
C PHE A 81 -2.32 -5.52 6.29
N THR A 82 -3.35 -4.72 6.01
CA THR A 82 -3.48 -3.39 6.58
C THR A 82 -4.94 -3.14 6.92
N TRP A 83 -5.17 -2.63 8.12
CA TRP A 83 -6.46 -2.16 8.56
C TRP A 83 -6.34 -0.68 8.91
N ASP A 84 -7.26 0.10 8.38
CA ASP A 84 -7.41 1.53 8.66
C ASP A 84 -8.84 1.77 9.14
N LEU A 85 -8.96 2.39 10.32
CA LEU A 85 -10.22 2.84 10.89
C LEU A 85 -10.20 4.36 10.93
N ASN A 86 -11.21 4.97 10.33
CA ASN A 86 -11.47 6.40 10.39
C ASN A 86 -12.83 6.62 11.07
N ALA A 87 -12.86 7.44 12.12
CA ALA A 87 -14.04 7.79 12.89
C ALA A 87 -13.98 9.27 13.28
#